data_AF-A0A451APF4-F1
#
_entry.id   AF-A0A451APF4-F1
#
_cell.length_a   1.000
_cell.length_b   1.000
_cell.length_c   1.000
_cell.angle_alpha   90.00
_cell.angle_beta   90.00
_cell.angle_gamma   90.00
#
_symmetry.space_group_name_H-M   'P 1'
#
loop_
_entity.id
_entity.type
_entity.pdbx_description
1 polymer ?
#
loop_
_entity_poly.entity_id
_entity_poly.type
_entity_poly.pdbx_seq_one_letter_code
_entity_poly.pdbx_strand_id
1 'polypeptide(L)'
;MKFPYGISDFDSLITRRHYYVDRTDHIPLLEKAGDQLLFLRPRRFGKSLLLSMLENYYDRNKADRFQELFGGLAIGKAPTAEHNRYFVLKWDFS
;
A
#
# COMPACT_ATOMS: atom_id res chain seq x y z
N MET A 1 13.50 -15.30 8.95
CA MET A 1 13.11 -14.00 8.35
C MET A 1 13.21 -14.14 6.84
N LYS A 2 12.11 -13.96 6.08
CA LYS A 2 12.12 -14.09 4.61
C LYS A 2 12.24 -12.70 3.98
N PHE A 3 13.36 -12.42 3.32
CA PHE A 3 13.56 -11.14 2.65
C PHE A 3 12.82 -11.11 1.30
N PRO A 4 12.04 -10.05 1.00
CA PRO A 4 11.27 -9.93 -0.24
C PRO A 4 12.16 -9.47 -1.41
N TYR A 5 13.08 -10.33 -1.86
CA TYR A 5 13.91 -10.01 -3.03
C TYR A 5 13.05 -10.01 -4.32
N GLY A 6 12.94 -8.84 -4.95
CA GLY A 6 12.21 -8.68 -6.21
C GLY A 6 10.68 -8.68 -6.08
N ILE A 7 10.14 -8.71 -4.85
CA ILE A 7 8.69 -8.65 -4.61
C ILE A 7 8.27 -7.19 -4.42
N SER A 8 7.46 -6.68 -5.34
CA SER A 8 6.84 -5.35 -5.26
C SER A 8 5.33 -5.40 -5.06
N ASP A 9 4.75 -6.58 -4.94
CA ASP A 9 3.33 -6.78 -4.66
C ASP A 9 3.09 -6.82 -3.14
N PHE A 10 2.35 -5.85 -2.63
CA PHE A 10 2.09 -5.68 -1.20
C PHE A 10 1.26 -6.84 -0.63
N ASP A 11 0.22 -7.26 -1.36
CA ASP A 11 -0.67 -8.37 -0.96
C ASP A 11 0.15 -9.66 -0.74
N SER A 12 0.97 -10.06 -1.72
CA SER A 12 1.88 -11.20 -1.61
C SER A 12 2.90 -11.04 -0.49
N LEU A 13 3.38 -9.82 -0.25
CA LEU A 13 4.39 -9.55 0.78
C LEU A 13 3.84 -9.84 2.18
N ILE A 14 2.63 -9.33 2.48
CA ILE A 14 1.95 -9.53 3.76
C ILE A 14 1.48 -10.98 3.92
N THR A 15 0.75 -11.52 2.95
CA THR A 15 0.15 -12.88 3.02
C THR A 15 1.21 -13.97 3.13
N ARG A 16 2.34 -13.83 2.42
CA ARG A 16 3.46 -14.79 2.47
C ARG A 16 4.41 -14.54 3.65
N ARG A 17 4.10 -13.59 4.54
CA ARG A 17 4.87 -13.26 5.75
C ARG A 17 6.33 -12.93 5.45
N HIS A 18 6.57 -12.14 4.39
CA HIS A 18 7.89 -11.57 4.14
C HIS A 18 8.19 -10.47 5.16
N TYR A 19 9.48 -10.15 5.29
CA TYR A 19 9.88 -9.00 6.08
C TYR A 19 9.34 -7.71 5.44
N TYR A 20 8.50 -7.01 6.18
CA TYR A 20 7.93 -5.71 5.82
C TYR A 20 8.30 -4.70 6.89
N VAL A 21 8.81 -3.53 6.48
CA VAL A 21 8.97 -2.40 7.39
C VAL A 21 7.72 -1.55 7.27
N ASP A 22 6.90 -1.55 8.32
CA ASP A 22 5.66 -0.80 8.34
C ASP A 22 5.93 0.72 8.34
N ARG A 23 5.35 1.38 7.34
CA ARG A 23 5.37 2.82 7.09
C ARG A 23 3.96 3.32 6.72
N THR A 24 2.94 2.52 7.02
CA THR A 24 1.55 2.79 6.63
C THR A 24 0.95 3.97 7.40
N ASP A 25 1.56 4.36 8.53
CA ASP A 25 1.27 5.58 9.29
C ASP A 25 1.46 6.88 8.48
N HIS A 26 2.16 6.83 7.36
CA HIS A 26 2.33 7.97 6.45
C HIS A 26 1.16 8.15 5.46
N ILE A 27 0.21 7.22 5.37
CA ILE A 27 -0.96 7.36 4.47
C ILE A 27 -1.74 8.66 4.72
N PRO A 28 -2.10 9.04 5.96
CA PRO A 28 -2.80 10.30 6.23
C PRO A 28 -1.98 11.54 5.83
N LEU A 29 -0.64 11.45 5.84
CA LEU A 29 0.22 12.53 5.37
C LEU A 29 0.16 12.64 3.84
N LEU A 30 0.14 11.50 3.13
CA LEU A 30 -0.03 11.47 1.68
C LEU A 30 -1.37 12.06 1.27
N GLU A 31 -2.46 11.70 1.95
CA GLU A 31 -3.80 12.27 1.70
C GLU A 31 -3.83 13.79 1.85
N LYS A 32 -3.02 14.36 2.75
CA LYS A 32 -2.91 15.82 2.97
C LYS A 32 -1.92 16.53 2.05
N ALA A 33 -1.04 15.80 1.37
CA ALA A 33 0.05 16.39 0.60
C ALA A 33 -0.41 17.03 -0.73
N GLY A 34 -1.60 16.68 -1.21
CA GLY A 34 -2.26 17.31 -2.35
C GLY A 34 -3.02 16.33 -3.23
N ASP A 35 -3.84 16.86 -4.13
CA ASP A 35 -4.72 16.07 -5.01
C ASP A 35 -3.95 15.21 -6.02
N GLN A 36 -2.75 15.65 -6.40
CA GLN A 36 -1.89 14.95 -7.35
C GLN A 36 -0.47 14.78 -6.78
N LEU A 37 -0.09 13.54 -6.49
CA LEU A 37 1.24 13.19 -6.00
C LEU A 37 2.11 12.62 -7.12
N LEU A 38 3.20 13.31 -7.44
CA LEU A 38 4.20 12.84 -8.38
C LEU A 38 5.42 12.29 -7.64
N PHE A 39 5.63 10.98 -7.70
CA PHE A 39 6.85 10.37 -7.18
C PHE A 39 7.94 10.40 -8.26
N LEU A 40 8.94 11.28 -8.07
CA LEU A 40 10.09 11.42 -8.98
C LEU A 40 10.87 10.11 -9.14
N ARG A 41 11.82 10.06 -10.09
CA ARG A 41 12.49 8.83 -10.54
C ARG A 41 13.80 8.43 -9.82
N PRO A 42 13.91 8.35 -8.48
CA PRO A 42 14.97 7.52 -7.91
C PRO A 42 14.72 6.03 -8.13
N ARG A 43 15.69 5.32 -8.73
CA ARG A 43 15.65 3.86 -8.92
C ARG A 43 15.71 3.12 -7.57
N ARG A 44 15.01 1.97 -7.48
CA ARG A 44 14.99 1.08 -6.31
C ARG A 44 14.51 1.72 -4.99
N PHE A 45 13.78 2.83 -5.08
CA PHE A 45 13.23 3.53 -3.92
C PHE A 45 11.97 2.86 -3.33
N GLY A 46 11.46 1.78 -3.93
CA GLY A 46 10.26 1.10 -3.43
C GLY A 46 8.93 1.74 -3.82
N LYS A 47 8.92 2.67 -4.80
CA LYS A 47 7.70 3.28 -5.33
C LYS A 47 6.65 2.24 -5.79
N SER A 48 7.06 1.18 -6.46
CA SER A 48 6.14 0.13 -6.93
C SER A 48 5.43 -0.57 -5.76
N LEU A 49 6.16 -0.84 -4.66
CA LEU A 49 5.57 -1.42 -3.46
C LEU A 49 4.61 -0.44 -2.77
N LEU A 50 4.97 0.84 -2.72
CA LEU A 50 4.09 1.89 -2.18
C LEU A 50 2.78 1.98 -2.99
N LEU A 51 2.86 2.01 -4.32
CA LEU A 51 1.67 2.07 -5.18
C LEU A 51 0.79 0.82 -5.02
N SER A 52 1.39 -0.37 -4.94
CA SER A 52 0.67 -1.61 -4.66
C SER A 52 0.00 -1.58 -3.27
N MET A 53 0.66 -1.00 -2.26
CA MET A 53 0.08 -0.83 -0.94
C MET A 53 -1.12 0.11 -0.96
N LEU A 54 -1.00 1.28 -1.60
CA LEU A 54 -2.10 2.25 -1.73
C LEU A 54 -3.27 1.69 -2.53
N GLU A 55 -2.99 0.96 -3.61
CA GLU A 55 -4.01 0.21 -4.38
C GLU A 55 -4.80 -0.72 -3.45
N ASN A 56 -4.13 -1.55 -2.66
CA ASN A 56 -4.80 -2.47 -1.73
C ASN A 56 -5.55 -1.74 -0.60
N TYR A 57 -5.09 -0.56 -0.20
CA TYR A 57 -5.69 0.21 0.88
C TYR A 57 -6.97 0.95 0.45
N TYR A 58 -6.96 1.55 -0.74
CA TYR A 58 -8.08 2.37 -1.23
C TYR A 58 -9.13 1.58 -2.03
N ASP A 59 -8.76 0.44 -2.63
CA ASP A 59 -9.67 -0.31 -3.50
C ASP A 59 -10.81 -0.97 -2.72
N ARG A 60 -12.04 -0.68 -3.13
CA ARG A 60 -13.27 -1.28 -2.62
C ARG A 60 -13.31 -2.79 -2.81
N ASN A 61 -12.70 -3.31 -3.88
CA ASN A 61 -12.63 -4.76 -4.11
C ASN A 61 -11.79 -5.50 -3.04
N LYS A 62 -11.02 -4.77 -2.24
CA LYS A 62 -10.18 -5.31 -1.16
C LYS A 62 -10.79 -5.12 0.24
N ALA A 63 -12.00 -4.57 0.34
CA ALA A 63 -12.66 -4.27 1.61
C ALA A 63 -12.75 -5.51 2.53
N ASP A 64 -13.14 -6.66 1.98
CA ASP A 64 -13.29 -7.91 2.75
C ASP A 64 -11.96 -8.45 3.29
N ARG A 65 -10.84 -8.03 2.69
CA ARG A 65 -9.48 -8.44 3.06
C ARG A 65 -8.73 -7.37 3.86
N PHE A 66 -9.39 -6.29 4.27
CA PHE A 66 -8.74 -5.21 4.99
C PHE A 66 -8.04 -5.70 6.28
N GLN A 67 -8.71 -6.53 7.08
CA GLN A 67 -8.13 -7.07 8.30
C GLN A 67 -6.95 -8.01 8.05
N GLU A 68 -7.00 -8.79 6.97
CA GLU A 68 -5.90 -9.68 6.57
C GLU A 68 -4.65 -8.89 6.16
N LEU A 69 -4.84 -7.83 5.37
CA LEU A 69 -3.74 -7.06 4.77
C LEU A 69 -3.18 -5.98 5.70
N PHE A 70 -4.06 -5.31 6.46
CA PHE A 70 -3.69 -4.13 7.25
C PHE A 70 -3.88 -4.30 8.75
N GLY A 71 -4.63 -5.30 9.24
CA GLY A 71 -4.98 -5.41 10.67
C GLY A 71 -3.79 -5.45 11.63
N GLY A 72 -2.63 -5.96 11.18
CA GLY A 72 -1.37 -5.95 11.95
C GLY A 72 -0.55 -4.67 11.85
N LEU A 73 -0.88 -3.77 10.92
CA LEU A 73 -0.12 -2.57 10.56
C LEU A 73 -0.67 -1.32 11.26
N ALA A 74 0.11 -0.25 11.27
CA ALA A 74 -0.26 1.02 11.89
C ALA A 74 -1.58 1.57 11.33
N ILE A 75 -1.75 1.58 10.00
CA ILE A 75 -2.98 2.09 9.38
C ILE A 75 -4.19 1.19 9.60
N GLY A 76 -4.02 -0.12 9.82
CA GLY A 76 -5.15 -1.00 10.12
C GLY A 76 -5.73 -0.78 11.51
N LYS A 77 -4.91 -0.28 12.45
CA LYS A 77 -5.35 0.10 13.80
C LYS A 77 -6.03 1.47 13.82
N ALA A 78 -5.67 2.35 12.90
CA ALA A 78 -6.22 3.70 12.79
C ALA A 78 -6.49 4.05 11.31
N PRO A 79 -7.49 3.43 10.67
CA PRO A 79 -7.81 3.68 9.27
C PRO A 79 -8.32 5.12 9.07
N THR A 80 -8.00 5.67 7.91
CA THR A 80 -8.55 6.94 7.41
C THR A 80 -9.97 6.72 6.88
N ALA A 81 -10.75 7.80 6.72
CA ALA A 81 -12.11 7.72 6.17
C ALA A 81 -12.16 7.23 4.71
N GLU A 82 -10.99 7.17 4.05
CA GLU A 82 -10.82 6.84 2.66
C GLU A 82 -10.47 5.36 2.41
N HIS A 83 -10.32 4.56 3.48
CA HIS A 83 -10.01 3.14 3.35
C HIS A 83 -11.10 2.38 2.56
N ASN A 84 -10.70 1.59 1.56
CA ASN A 84 -11.55 0.77 0.69
C ASN A 84 -12.79 1.49 0.11
N ARG A 85 -12.69 2.80 -0.13
CA ARG A 85 -13.82 3.62 -0.59
C ARG A 85 -13.91 3.75 -2.10
N TYR A 86 -12.82 3.45 -2.82
CA TYR A 86 -12.65 3.82 -4.22
C TYR A 86 -12.56 2.62 -5.15
N PHE A 87 -12.93 2.80 -6.42
CA PHE A 87 -12.50 1.89 -7.47
C PHE A 87 -11.15 2.36 -7.97
N VAL A 88 -10.09 1.60 -7.69
CA VAL A 88 -8.73 1.96 -8.08
C VAL A 88 -8.44 1.39 -9.47
N LEU A 89 -8.05 2.27 -10.40
CA LEU A 89 -7.54 1.87 -11.70
C LEU A 89 -6.02 1.94 -11.69
N LYS A 90 -5.38 0.79 -11.91
CA LYS A 90 -3.94 0.66 -12.05
C LYS A 90 -3.58 0.53 -13.52
N TRP A 91 -2.76 1.46 -13.98
CA TRP A 91 -2.21 1.45 -15.33
C TRP A 91 -0.73 1.09 -15.26
N ASP A 92 -0.37 -0.02 -15.88
CA ASP A 92 1.02 -0.42 -16.06
C ASP A 92 1.36 -0.35 -17.55
N PHE A 93 2.36 0.46 -17.88
CA PHE A 93 2.83 0.70 -19.26
C PHE A 93 4.26 0.19 -19.46
N SER A 94 4.74 -0.65 -18.54
CA SER A 94 6.08 -1.24 -18.56
C SER A 94 6.26 -2.27 -19.67
#